data_AF-A0A7W1B8Q3-F1
#
_entry.id   AF-A0A7W1B8Q3-F1
#
_cell.length_a   1.000
_cell.length_b   1.000
_cell.length_c   1.000
_cell.angle_alpha   90.00
_cell.angle_beta   90.00
_cell.angle_gamma   90.00
#
_symmetry.space_group_name_H-M   'P 1'
#
loop_
_entity.id
_entity.type
_entity.pdbx_description
1 polymer ?
#
loop_
_entity_poly.entity_id
_entity_poly.type
_entity_poly.pdbx_seq_one_letter_code
_entity_poly.pdbx_strand_id
1 'polypeptide(L)'
;MVTQVEDYDTSGNGNRFGFVPADTKSDNFKVNTVVEPPKEPCCGDGVKDDGEACDDGNHVDGDGCSMTCEIERAPCCGDGYQDAGEACDDGNTYDGDGCSSTCQIEPRCGDGVMTAGEECDDGNTSSYDGCSDTCCHEYFPE
;
A
#
# COMPACT_ATOMS: atom_id res chain seq x y z
N MET A 1 -7.68 54.81 3.37
CA MET A 1 -7.03 55.54 2.27
C MET A 1 -6.13 54.52 1.58
N VAL A 2 -6.34 54.34 0.28
CA VAL A 2 -5.75 53.30 -0.60
C VAL A 2 -4.21 53.42 -0.60
N THR A 3 -3.41 52.35 -0.53
CA THR A 3 -2.97 51.44 -1.62
C THR A 3 -2.48 50.09 -1.03
N GLN A 4 -2.94 48.91 -1.47
CA GLN A 4 -2.42 48.10 -2.62
C GLN A 4 -0.88 48.00 -2.59
N VAL A 5 -0.23 46.83 -2.59
CA VAL A 5 -0.35 45.71 -3.54
C VAL A 5 0.31 44.43 -2.95
N GLU A 6 -0.26 43.28 -3.32
CA GLU A 6 0.42 41.99 -3.36
C GLU A 6 1.57 42.06 -4.35
N ASP A 7 2.68 41.33 -4.13
CA ASP A 7 3.45 40.81 -5.26
C ASP A 7 4.13 39.51 -4.85
N TYR A 8 3.80 38.47 -5.63
CA TYR A 8 4.58 37.26 -5.78
C TYR A 8 6.01 37.60 -6.23
N ASP A 9 7.02 36.89 -5.74
CA ASP A 9 8.20 36.62 -6.56
C ASP A 9 8.18 35.15 -7.02
N THR A 10 7.68 34.98 -8.24
CA THR A 10 7.95 33.85 -9.13
C THR A 10 9.23 34.11 -9.91
N SER A 11 10.41 33.96 -9.32
CA SER A 11 11.68 33.74 -10.03
C SER A 11 12.84 33.53 -9.05
N GLY A 12 13.55 32.42 -9.21
CA GLY A 12 14.60 32.01 -8.27
C GLY A 12 15.76 33.00 -8.17
N ASN A 13 16.26 33.19 -6.95
CA ASN A 13 17.64 32.87 -6.50
C ASN A 13 17.80 33.34 -5.05
N GLY A 14 18.01 32.44 -4.08
CA GLY A 14 18.20 32.87 -2.69
C GLY A 14 18.19 31.76 -1.64
N ASN A 15 19.20 30.90 -1.67
CA ASN A 15 19.49 29.91 -0.63
C ASN A 15 19.61 30.54 0.77
N ARG A 16 18.81 30.08 1.74
CA ARG A 16 19.20 30.05 3.16
C ARG A 16 18.28 29.11 3.97
N PHE A 17 18.74 27.87 4.12
CA PHE A 17 18.32 26.98 5.20
C PHE A 17 18.44 27.69 6.55
N GLY A 18 17.34 27.79 7.28
CA GLY A 18 17.30 28.41 8.61
C GLY A 18 16.34 27.66 9.52
N PHE A 19 16.89 26.86 10.43
CA PHE A 19 16.18 26.33 11.58
C PHE A 19 15.82 27.50 12.51
N VAL A 20 14.55 27.66 12.88
CA VAL A 20 14.16 28.47 14.04
C VAL A 20 13.56 27.58 15.14
N PRO A 21 14.05 27.69 16.39
CA PRO A 21 13.66 26.82 17.50
C PRO A 21 12.25 27.13 18.03
N ALA A 22 11.65 26.11 18.63
CA ALA A 22 10.34 26.15 19.25
C ALA A 22 10.29 27.11 20.44
N ASP A 23 9.34 28.05 20.42
CA ASP A 23 8.90 28.78 21.61
C ASP A 23 7.43 28.49 21.91
N THR A 24 7.25 27.78 23.02
CA THR A 24 5.98 27.53 23.72
C THR A 24 5.47 28.81 24.38
N LYS A 25 4.28 29.30 23.98
CA LYS A 25 3.17 29.71 24.89
C LYS A 25 1.97 30.31 24.12
N SER A 26 1.03 29.41 23.84
CA SER A 26 -0.43 29.52 24.04
C SER A 26 -1.16 30.82 23.67
N ASP A 27 -1.42 30.98 22.36
CA ASP A 27 -2.66 31.60 21.88
C ASP A 27 -3.40 30.56 21.02
N ASN A 28 -4.57 30.14 21.52
CA ASN A 28 -5.62 29.38 20.84
C ASN A 28 -5.20 28.07 20.16
N PHE A 29 -5.59 26.95 20.77
CA PHE A 29 -5.59 25.58 20.24
C PHE A 29 -5.62 25.52 18.70
N LYS A 30 -4.43 25.55 18.10
CA LYS A 30 -4.27 25.08 16.73
C LYS A 30 -4.39 23.58 16.86
N VAL A 31 -5.58 23.06 16.57
CA VAL A 31 -5.67 21.70 16.07
C VAL A 31 -4.74 21.69 14.86
N ASN A 32 -3.51 21.22 15.08
CA ASN A 32 -2.59 20.86 14.02
C ASN A 32 -3.10 19.51 13.47
N THR A 33 -4.34 19.50 12.99
CA THR A 33 -4.82 18.46 12.10
C THR A 33 -3.97 18.65 10.88
N VAL A 34 -2.98 17.75 10.75
CA VAL A 34 -2.55 17.26 9.45
C VAL A 34 -3.82 16.74 8.79
N VAL A 35 -4.61 17.66 8.21
CA VAL A 35 -5.46 17.31 7.10
C VAL A 35 -4.44 17.09 6.01
N GLU A 36 -4.06 15.82 5.83
CA GLU A 36 -3.33 15.42 4.65
C GLU A 36 -4.06 16.02 3.45
N PRO A 37 -3.34 16.66 2.51
CA PRO A 37 -3.98 17.15 1.30
C PRO A 37 -4.79 16.00 0.70
N PRO A 38 -6.00 16.25 0.16
CA PRO A 38 -6.78 15.20 -0.44
C PRO A 38 -5.89 14.44 -1.44
N LYS A 39 -5.75 13.13 -1.26
CA LYS A 39 -5.01 12.26 -2.19
C LYS A 39 -5.60 12.52 -3.57
N GLU A 40 -4.82 13.13 -4.46
CA GLU A 40 -5.22 13.27 -5.85
C GLU A 40 -5.25 11.86 -6.46
N PRO A 41 -6.36 11.44 -7.10
CA PRO A 41 -6.44 10.14 -7.77
C PRO A 41 -5.28 10.00 -8.74
N CYS A 42 -4.45 8.97 -8.56
CA CYS A 42 -3.24 8.79 -9.36
C CYS A 42 -3.16 7.38 -9.89
N CYS A 43 -3.36 7.27 -11.20
CA CYS A 43 -3.20 6.01 -11.90
C CYS A 43 -1.78 5.45 -11.74
N GLY A 44 -1.68 4.16 -11.45
CA GLY A 44 -0.45 3.41 -11.28
C GLY A 44 0.20 3.54 -9.91
N ASP A 45 -0.56 3.88 -8.86
CA ASP A 45 -0.05 3.99 -7.48
C ASP A 45 -0.33 2.77 -6.59
N GLY A 46 -1.01 1.76 -7.15
CA GLY A 46 -1.37 0.50 -6.52
C GLY A 46 -2.66 0.57 -5.72
N VAL A 47 -3.38 1.70 -5.77
CA VAL A 47 -4.62 1.91 -5.03
C VAL A 47 -5.69 2.43 -5.98
N LYS A 48 -6.75 1.64 -6.14
CA LYS A 48 -7.91 2.06 -6.93
C LYS A 48 -8.62 3.26 -6.30
N ASP A 49 -8.43 4.45 -6.88
CA ASP A 49 -9.04 5.71 -6.43
C ASP A 49 -10.40 6.00 -7.11
N ASP A 50 -11.10 7.02 -6.63
CA ASP A 50 -12.36 7.49 -7.21
C ASP A 50 -12.14 8.02 -8.64
N GLY A 51 -12.69 7.31 -9.63
CA GLY A 51 -12.59 7.66 -11.06
C GLY A 51 -11.81 6.65 -11.90
N GLU A 52 -11.08 5.75 -11.26
CA GLU A 52 -10.31 4.70 -11.90
C GLU A 52 -11.13 3.41 -12.03
N ALA A 53 -11.04 2.74 -13.18
CA ALA A 53 -11.65 1.42 -13.32
C ALA A 53 -10.79 0.33 -12.65
N CYS A 54 -9.47 0.52 -12.70
CA CYS A 54 -8.41 -0.36 -12.20
C CYS A 54 -7.20 0.49 -11.76
N ASP A 55 -6.29 -0.09 -10.98
CA ASP A 55 -4.92 0.40 -10.75
C ASP A 55 -4.03 -0.81 -10.42
N ASP A 56 -3.00 -1.07 -11.23
CA ASP A 56 -2.06 -2.20 -11.08
C ASP A 56 -0.65 -1.76 -10.63
N GLY A 57 -0.55 -0.56 -10.06
CA GLY A 57 0.70 -0.04 -9.50
C GLY A 57 1.74 0.38 -10.52
N ASN A 58 1.38 0.49 -11.80
CA ASN A 58 2.29 0.97 -12.83
C ASN A 58 1.58 1.70 -14.01
N HIS A 59 2.32 2.03 -15.07
CA HIS A 59 1.80 2.73 -16.28
C HIS A 59 2.19 1.98 -17.56
N VAL A 60 2.19 0.65 -17.49
CA VAL A 60 2.40 -0.24 -18.64
C VAL A 60 1.02 -0.57 -19.20
N ASP A 61 0.95 -0.79 -20.51
CA ASP A 61 -0.25 -1.31 -21.15
C ASP A 61 -0.04 -2.81 -21.41
N GLY A 62 -1.11 -3.59 -21.31
CA GLY A 62 -1.16 -5.03 -21.60
C GLY A 62 -0.99 -5.94 -20.39
N ASP A 63 -0.89 -5.39 -19.18
CA ASP A 63 -0.76 -6.11 -17.90
C ASP A 63 -2.00 -6.08 -17.02
N GLY A 64 -3.14 -5.61 -17.56
CA GLY A 64 -4.45 -5.74 -16.92
C GLY A 64 -5.12 -4.40 -16.67
N CYS A 65 -4.32 -3.37 -16.40
CA CYS A 65 -4.77 -1.99 -16.30
C CYS A 65 -3.97 -1.11 -17.25
N SER A 66 -4.67 -0.30 -18.06
CA SER A 66 -3.97 0.60 -18.97
C SER A 66 -3.31 1.76 -18.23
N MET A 67 -2.40 2.46 -18.89
CA MET A 67 -1.80 3.69 -18.37
C MET A 67 -2.82 4.82 -18.09
N THR A 68 -4.08 4.65 -18.46
CA THR A 68 -5.20 5.57 -18.18
C THR A 68 -6.22 4.98 -17.21
N CYS A 69 -5.87 3.92 -16.49
CA CYS A 69 -6.69 3.25 -15.51
C CYS A 69 -8.02 2.71 -16.06
N GLU A 70 -7.97 2.22 -17.30
CA GLU A 70 -9.04 1.46 -17.93
C GLU A 70 -8.72 -0.03 -17.90
N ILE A 71 -9.72 -0.86 -17.60
CA ILE A 71 -9.58 -2.31 -17.59
C ILE A 71 -9.31 -2.80 -19.02
N GLU A 72 -8.16 -3.43 -19.23
CA GLU A 72 -7.76 -3.91 -20.57
C GLU A 72 -8.30 -5.29 -20.90
N ARG A 73 -8.50 -6.11 -19.86
CA ARG A 73 -8.99 -7.50 -19.96
C ARG A 73 -9.85 -7.87 -18.75
N ALA A 74 -10.59 -8.96 -18.88
CA ALA A 74 -11.32 -9.48 -17.72
C ALA A 74 -10.31 -10.01 -16.67
N PRO A 75 -10.44 -9.62 -15.39
CA PRO A 75 -9.59 -10.14 -14.32
C PRO A 75 -9.58 -11.66 -14.33
N CYS A 76 -8.38 -12.26 -14.30
CA CYS A 76 -8.22 -13.70 -14.39
C CYS A 76 -7.20 -14.23 -13.40
N CYS A 77 -7.70 -14.74 -12.29
CA CYS A 77 -6.86 -15.34 -11.27
C CYS A 77 -6.00 -16.49 -11.80
N GLY A 78 -4.70 -16.42 -11.51
CA GLY A 78 -3.68 -17.38 -11.85
C GLY A 78 -3.05 -17.16 -13.22
N ASP A 79 -3.10 -15.94 -13.76
CA ASP A 79 -2.53 -15.62 -15.07
C ASP A 79 -1.14 -14.96 -15.00
N GLY A 80 -0.65 -14.69 -13.78
CA GLY A 80 0.68 -14.16 -13.49
C GLY A 80 0.72 -12.64 -13.33
N TYR A 81 -0.43 -11.97 -13.38
CA TYR A 81 -0.56 -10.53 -13.25
C TYR A 81 -1.59 -10.20 -12.19
N GLN A 82 -1.31 -9.19 -11.38
CA GLN A 82 -2.25 -8.74 -10.38
C GLN A 82 -3.27 -7.79 -11.03
N ASP A 83 -4.35 -8.36 -11.57
CA ASP A 83 -5.41 -7.58 -12.21
C ASP A 83 -6.24 -6.80 -11.15
N ALA A 84 -6.92 -5.74 -11.58
CA ALA A 84 -7.73 -4.97 -10.64
C ALA A 84 -8.88 -5.77 -10.01
N GLY A 85 -8.89 -5.76 -8.68
CA GLY A 85 -9.83 -6.52 -7.86
C GLY A 85 -9.24 -7.80 -7.27
N GLU A 86 -8.04 -8.19 -7.70
CA GLU A 86 -7.29 -9.31 -7.14
C GLU A 86 -6.43 -8.84 -5.96
N ALA A 87 -6.48 -9.56 -4.85
CA ALA A 87 -5.62 -9.26 -3.70
C ALA A 87 -4.19 -9.80 -3.90
N CYS A 88 -4.02 -10.78 -4.77
CA CYS A 88 -2.77 -11.42 -5.18
C CYS A 88 -2.98 -12.12 -6.52
N ASP A 89 -1.89 -12.47 -7.21
CA ASP A 89 -1.85 -13.46 -8.28
C ASP A 89 -0.46 -14.14 -8.22
N ASP A 90 -0.43 -15.48 -8.13
CA ASP A 90 0.82 -16.26 -8.07
C ASP A 90 1.07 -17.10 -9.33
N GLY A 91 0.38 -16.77 -10.42
CA GLY A 91 0.49 -17.43 -11.72
C GLY A 91 -0.16 -18.81 -11.78
N ASN A 92 -0.99 -19.17 -10.80
CA ASN A 92 -1.78 -20.40 -10.83
C ASN A 92 -3.08 -20.31 -10.00
N THR A 93 -3.82 -21.42 -9.88
CA THR A 93 -5.11 -21.49 -9.15
C THR A 93 -5.13 -22.62 -8.13
N TYR A 94 -3.94 -23.02 -7.65
CA TYR A 94 -3.84 -23.91 -6.51
C TYR A 94 -4.16 -23.12 -5.25
N ASP A 95 -4.64 -23.82 -4.23
CA ASP A 95 -4.84 -23.23 -2.91
C ASP A 95 -3.67 -23.70 -2.04
N GLY A 96 -3.22 -22.85 -1.11
CA GLY A 96 -2.16 -23.11 -0.15
C GLY A 96 -0.75 -22.73 -0.61
N ASP A 97 -0.58 -22.01 -1.72
CA ASP A 97 0.70 -21.50 -2.21
C ASP A 97 0.87 -19.98 -2.04
N GLY A 98 -0.10 -19.32 -1.41
CA GLY A 98 -0.05 -17.91 -1.01
C GLY A 98 -1.09 -17.05 -1.72
N CYS A 99 -1.68 -17.56 -2.81
CA CYS A 99 -2.81 -16.95 -3.46
C CYS A 99 -3.86 -17.99 -3.81
N SER A 100 -5.05 -17.88 -3.22
CA SER A 100 -6.13 -18.84 -3.47
C SER A 100 -6.58 -18.82 -4.92
N SER A 101 -7.28 -19.88 -5.34
CA SER A 101 -8.01 -19.96 -6.62
C SER A 101 -9.03 -18.84 -6.90
N THR A 102 -9.28 -17.96 -5.91
CA THR A 102 -10.15 -16.79 -6.01
C THR A 102 -9.41 -15.46 -5.81
N CYS A 103 -8.08 -15.49 -5.92
CA CYS A 103 -7.18 -14.34 -5.82
C CYS A 103 -7.34 -13.56 -4.50
N GLN A 104 -7.55 -14.31 -3.43
CA GLN A 104 -7.44 -13.86 -2.06
C GLN A 104 -6.11 -14.30 -1.49
N ILE A 105 -5.43 -13.41 -0.77
CA ILE A 105 -4.20 -13.71 -0.06
C ILE A 105 -4.49 -14.84 0.92
N GLU A 106 -3.70 -15.90 0.84
CA GLU A 106 -3.73 -16.99 1.79
C GLU A 106 -2.63 -16.80 2.83
N PRO A 107 -2.88 -17.18 4.09
CA PRO A 107 -1.81 -17.25 5.07
C PRO A 107 -0.76 -18.27 4.60
N ARG A 108 0.51 -17.85 4.52
CA ARG A 108 1.60 -18.66 4.03
C ARG A 108 2.63 -18.85 5.13
N CYS A 109 2.50 -19.97 5.81
CA CYS A 109 3.37 -20.23 6.93
C CYS A 109 4.84 -20.37 6.55
N GLY A 110 5.68 -19.68 7.30
CA GLY A 110 7.12 -19.76 7.20
C GLY A 110 7.71 -18.85 6.13
N ASP A 111 7.01 -17.78 5.76
CA ASP A 111 7.50 -16.79 4.79
C ASP A 111 8.12 -15.55 5.45
N GLY A 112 8.04 -15.45 6.78
CA GLY A 112 8.58 -14.36 7.58
C GLY A 112 7.62 -13.18 7.74
N VAL A 113 6.39 -13.27 7.23
CA VAL A 113 5.40 -12.19 7.21
C VAL A 113 4.12 -12.64 7.90
N MET A 114 3.87 -12.07 9.09
CA MET A 114 2.59 -12.28 9.78
C MET A 114 1.42 -11.69 8.98
N THR A 115 0.60 -12.57 8.41
CA THR A 115 -0.61 -12.23 7.66
C THR A 115 -1.89 -12.52 8.46
N ALA A 116 -3.03 -12.01 7.98
CA ALA A 116 -4.32 -12.25 8.62
C ALA A 116 -4.73 -13.72 8.42
N GLY A 117 -4.75 -14.49 9.51
CA GLY A 117 -5.04 -15.93 9.48
C GLY A 117 -3.97 -16.77 10.16
N GLU A 118 -2.79 -16.20 10.41
CA GLU A 118 -1.68 -16.85 11.11
C GLU A 118 -1.71 -16.49 12.60
N GLU A 119 -1.44 -17.47 13.47
CA GLU A 119 -1.18 -17.21 14.90
C GLU A 119 0.30 -16.88 15.14
N CYS A 120 1.18 -17.39 14.29
CA CYS A 120 2.62 -17.17 14.30
C CYS A 120 3.21 -17.31 12.89
N ASP A 121 4.44 -16.82 12.70
CA ASP A 121 5.31 -17.10 11.56
C ASP A 121 6.76 -16.93 12.07
N ASP A 122 7.59 -17.97 11.91
CA ASP A 122 9.01 -17.95 12.30
C ASP A 122 9.98 -18.03 11.10
N GLY A 123 9.47 -17.73 9.90
CA GLY A 123 10.24 -17.68 8.67
C GLY A 123 10.64 -19.05 8.11
N ASN A 124 10.05 -20.14 8.61
CA ASN A 124 10.22 -21.46 8.01
C ASN A 124 9.03 -22.41 8.31
N THR A 125 9.04 -23.62 7.74
CA THR A 125 7.98 -24.64 7.93
C THR A 125 8.45 -25.85 8.74
N SER A 126 9.55 -25.69 9.49
CA SER A 126 9.95 -26.72 10.44
C SER A 126 8.91 -26.81 11.55
N SER A 127 8.80 -27.99 12.14
CA SER A 127 8.01 -28.15 13.35
C SER A 127 8.96 -28.15 14.55
N TYR A 128 8.43 -27.77 15.70
CA TYR A 128 9.09 -27.68 16.99
C TYR A 128 10.20 -26.62 17.06
N ASP A 129 9.99 -25.46 16.45
CA ASP A 129 10.82 -24.27 16.60
C ASP A 129 10.03 -23.01 17.00
N GLY A 130 8.73 -23.15 17.26
CA GLY A 130 7.89 -22.10 17.85
C GLY A 130 6.67 -21.77 17.01
N CYS A 131 6.72 -22.07 15.71
CA CYS A 131 5.58 -22.02 14.82
C CYS A 131 5.47 -23.31 14.00
N SER A 132 4.27 -23.87 13.91
CA SER A 132 4.04 -25.07 13.11
C SER A 132 3.90 -24.72 11.62
N ASP A 133 3.99 -25.73 10.76
CA ASP A 133 3.74 -25.63 9.30
C ASP A 133 2.32 -25.18 8.93
N THR A 134 1.42 -25.08 9.91
CA THR A 134 0.03 -24.60 9.79
C THR A 134 -0.20 -23.30 10.56
N CYS A 135 0.87 -22.58 10.90
CA CYS A 135 0.84 -21.25 11.52
C CYS A 135 0.10 -21.19 12.85
N CYS A 136 0.15 -22.29 13.60
CA CYS A 136 -0.29 -22.38 14.97
C CYS A 136 0.91 -22.38 15.91
N HIS A 137 0.79 -21.70 17.06
CA HIS A 137 1.83 -21.71 18.08
C HIS A 137 2.08 -23.13 18.58
N GLU A 138 3.34 -23.53 18.58
CA GLU A 138 3.76 -24.80 19.13
C GLU A 138 4.01 -24.64 20.63
N TYR A 139 3.09 -25.17 21.45
CA TYR A 139 3.31 -25.22 22.88
C TYR A 139 4.28 -26.35 23.22
N PHE A 140 5.45 -25.97 23.74
CA PHE A 140 6.31 -26.89 24.48
C PHE A 140 5.84 -26.97 25.93
N PRO A 141 5.21 -28.06 26.40
CA PRO A 141 5.13 -28.30 27.82
C PRO A 141 6.54 -28.58 28.35
N GLU A 142 7.05 -27.68 29.20
CA GLU A 142 8.26 -27.94 30.02
C GLU A 142 8.05 -29.10 31.00
#